data_AF-A0A0M0FA75-F1
#
_entry.id   AF-A0A0M0FA75-F1
#
_cell.length_a   1.000
_cell.length_b   1.000
_cell.length_c   1.000
_cell.angle_alpha   90.00
_cell.angle_beta   90.00
_cell.angle_gamma   90.00
#
_symmetry.space_group_name_H-M   'P 1'
#
loop_
_entity.id
_entity.type
_entity.pdbx_description
1 polymer ?
#
loop_
_entity_poly.entity_id
_entity_poly.type
_entity_poly.pdbx_seq_one_letter_code
_entity_poly.pdbx_strand_id
1 'polypeptide(L)'
;MATSTFGPVEIVAVAFPTDRIPAGVQASVLEVLAEGTVTLLDLAVVRRSDAGDVEVIEVTDLGDELEITDVELTGAGLAGEEDLDAVAAGLAPGTSALVLVLEHTWARGVIAATSAADGVVLLSERIPAEVVNEVADLALVEDRAARPSRRPPPHPTPPPNEENQMPIRRFGRPGLIGTAARTAVIAGTASATAGAVQRRQASRAQQSWEAQQAEAAQEQARIEAAAQQAAAQYAQPAPAAPAAAPQDDLLGQLERLGQLHASGVLSDAEFAAAKAKLLG
;
A
#
# COMPACT_ATOMS: atom_id res chain seq x y z
N MET A 1 19.24 15.44 6.16
CA MET A 1 17.82 15.09 5.93
C MET A 1 17.62 15.02 4.43
N ALA A 2 16.99 13.96 3.93
CA ALA A 2 16.73 13.84 2.50
C ALA A 2 15.81 14.99 2.08
N THR A 3 16.34 15.96 1.34
CA THR A 3 15.54 16.92 0.60
C THR A 3 14.73 16.10 -0.39
N SER A 4 13.41 15.95 -0.19
CA SER A 4 12.59 15.27 -1.19
C SER A 4 12.69 16.07 -2.48
N THR A 5 13.10 15.41 -3.55
CA THR A 5 13.30 16.03 -4.85
C THR A 5 12.00 16.63 -5.40
N PHE A 6 10.86 16.05 -5.03
CA PHE A 6 9.52 16.48 -5.43
C PHE A 6 8.61 16.65 -4.20
N GLY A 7 7.64 17.56 -4.32
CA GLY A 7 6.47 17.68 -3.47
C GLY A 7 5.38 16.66 -3.84
N PRO A 8 4.13 16.85 -3.39
CA PRO A 8 3.01 15.98 -3.72
C PRO A 8 2.77 15.95 -5.23
N VAL A 9 2.56 14.74 -5.75
CA VAL A 9 2.33 14.47 -7.17
C VAL A 9 0.91 13.93 -7.36
N GLU A 10 0.25 14.39 -8.42
CA GLU A 10 -1.06 13.94 -8.88
C GLU A 10 -0.95 13.41 -10.32
N ILE A 11 -1.51 12.22 -10.57
CA ILE A 11 -1.70 11.69 -11.92
C ILE A 11 -3.13 11.97 -12.37
N VAL A 12 -3.29 12.59 -13.54
CA VAL A 12 -4.59 12.93 -14.13
C VAL A 12 -4.68 12.33 -15.53
N ALA A 13 -5.68 11.48 -15.76
CA ALA A 13 -6.01 10.98 -17.10
C ALA A 13 -7.33 11.58 -17.57
N VAL A 14 -7.32 12.29 -18.70
CA VAL A 14 -8.49 12.94 -19.28
C VAL A 14 -8.78 12.32 -20.64
N ALA A 15 -9.95 11.66 -20.77
CA ALA A 15 -10.37 11.04 -22.01
C ALA A 15 -11.13 12.01 -22.93
N PHE A 16 -10.95 11.86 -24.23
CA PHE A 16 -11.58 12.64 -25.29
C PHE A 16 -12.30 11.72 -26.27
N PRO A 17 -13.47 12.12 -26.80
CA PRO A 17 -14.24 11.33 -27.74
C PRO A 17 -13.64 11.33 -29.17
N THR A 18 -12.37 11.71 -29.31
CA THR A 18 -11.62 11.84 -30.56
C THR A 18 -10.27 11.17 -30.38
N ASP A 19 -9.64 10.76 -31.48
CA ASP A 19 -8.28 10.20 -31.51
C ASP A 19 -7.19 11.23 -31.18
N ARG A 20 -7.54 12.52 -31.16
CA ARG A 20 -6.64 13.64 -30.84
C ARG A 20 -7.08 14.40 -29.60
N ILE A 21 -6.10 15.00 -28.94
CA ILE A 21 -6.31 15.95 -27.84
C ILE A 21 -6.80 17.29 -28.44
N PRO A 22 -7.94 17.84 -28.01
CA PRO A 22 -8.43 19.12 -28.53
C PRO A 22 -7.45 20.27 -28.27
N ALA A 23 -7.17 21.09 -29.28
CA ALA A 23 -6.21 22.20 -29.19
C ALA A 23 -6.49 23.18 -28.02
N GLY A 24 -7.76 23.44 -27.71
CA GLY A 24 -8.13 24.28 -26.57
C GLY A 24 -7.67 23.73 -25.22
N VAL A 25 -7.64 22.41 -25.05
CA VAL A 25 -7.14 21.77 -23.83
C VAL A 25 -5.63 21.91 -23.74
N GLN A 26 -4.92 21.72 -24.86
CA GLN A 26 -3.47 21.87 -24.93
C GLN A 26 -3.05 23.28 -24.52
N ALA A 27 -3.73 24.30 -25.07
CA ALA A 27 -3.49 25.70 -24.74
C ALA A 27 -3.72 25.99 -23.25
N SER A 28 -4.80 25.47 -22.66
CA SER A 28 -5.07 25.64 -21.23
C SER A 28 -4.03 24.95 -20.34
N VAL A 29 -3.53 23.77 -20.73
CA VAL A 29 -2.44 23.10 -19.98
C VAL A 29 -1.19 23.97 -20.01
N LEU A 30 -0.79 24.49 -21.18
CA LEU A 30 0.37 25.36 -21.33
C LEU A 30 0.25 26.64 -20.46
N GLU A 31 -0.93 27.26 -20.41
CA GLU A 31 -1.18 28.44 -19.59
C GLU A 31 -0.97 28.16 -18.09
N VAL A 32 -1.50 27.05 -17.58
CA VAL A 32 -1.36 26.65 -16.17
C VAL A 32 0.11 26.38 -15.80
N LEU A 33 0.87 25.77 -16.71
CA LEU A 33 2.30 25.53 -16.51
C LEU A 33 3.10 26.83 -16.48
N ALA A 34 2.74 27.81 -17.31
CA ALA A 34 3.38 29.12 -17.34
C ALA A 34 3.14 29.91 -16.03
N GLU A 35 2.00 29.71 -15.35
CA GLU A 35 1.70 30.35 -14.06
C GLU A 35 2.55 29.77 -12.90
N GLY A 36 3.06 28.54 -13.04
CA GLY A 36 3.95 27.90 -12.06
C GLY A 36 3.27 27.36 -10.79
N THR A 37 1.94 27.36 -10.75
CA THR A 37 1.12 26.80 -9.65
C THR A 37 1.26 25.28 -9.51
N VAL A 38 1.61 24.62 -10.62
CA VAL A 38 2.00 23.21 -10.70
C VAL A 38 3.19 23.06 -11.65
N THR A 39 3.94 21.96 -11.54
CA THR A 39 4.98 21.59 -12.49
C THR A 39 4.59 20.29 -13.18
N LEU A 40 4.70 20.24 -14.51
CA LEU A 40 4.54 19.01 -15.27
C LEU A 40 5.81 18.17 -15.13
N LEU A 41 5.68 16.98 -14.56
CA LEU A 41 6.79 16.04 -14.40
C LEU A 41 6.87 15.05 -15.54
N ASP A 42 5.71 14.62 -16.05
CA ASP A 42 5.59 13.63 -17.12
C ASP A 42 4.27 13.81 -17.89
N LEU A 43 4.24 13.42 -19.15
CA LEU A 43 3.09 13.56 -20.05
C LEU A 43 3.08 12.49 -21.13
N ALA A 44 1.93 11.87 -21.32
CA ALA A 44 1.69 10.87 -22.35
C ALA A 44 0.30 11.03 -22.99
N VAL A 45 0.18 10.61 -24.25
CA VAL A 45 -1.08 10.48 -24.96
C VAL A 45 -1.32 9.01 -25.23
N VAL A 46 -2.49 8.50 -24.82
CA VAL A 46 -2.92 7.13 -25.10
C VAL A 46 -4.05 7.19 -26.11
N ARG A 47 -3.94 6.45 -27.21
CA ARG A 47 -4.96 6.37 -28.26
C ARG A 47 -5.43 4.94 -28.40
N ARG A 48 -6.72 4.79 -28.72
CA ARG A 48 -7.26 3.51 -29.17
C ARG A 48 -7.83 3.68 -30.58
N SER A 49 -7.27 2.98 -31.55
CA SER A 49 -7.75 2.98 -32.92
C SER A 49 -9.17 2.38 -33.02
N ASP A 50 -9.85 2.59 -34.14
CA ASP A 50 -11.13 1.93 -34.42
C ASP A 50 -11.01 0.40 -34.49
N ALA A 51 -9.82 -0.11 -34.85
CA ALA A 51 -9.51 -1.54 -34.84
C ALA A 51 -9.25 -2.08 -33.42
N GLY A 52 -9.15 -1.21 -32.42
CA GLY A 52 -8.89 -1.54 -31.03
C GLY A 52 -7.40 -1.57 -30.66
N ASP A 53 -6.50 -1.23 -31.59
CA ASP A 53 -5.06 -1.14 -31.31
C ASP A 53 -4.78 0.03 -30.37
N VAL A 54 -3.86 -0.17 -29.43
CA VAL A 54 -3.43 0.87 -28.49
C VAL A 54 -2.12 1.46 -28.98
N GLU A 55 -2.07 2.78 -29.02
CA GLU A 55 -0.86 3.55 -29.29
C GLU A 55 -0.59 4.46 -28.08
N VAL A 56 0.64 4.44 -27.58
CA VAL A 56 1.10 5.31 -26.49
C VAL A 56 2.16 6.21 -27.06
N ILE A 57 2.02 7.51 -26.86
CA ILE A 57 2.92 8.54 -27.37
C ILE A 57 3.41 9.36 -26.17
N GLU A 58 4.69 9.24 -25.85
CA GLU A 58 5.34 10.02 -24.79
C GLU A 58 5.78 11.38 -25.33
N VAL A 59 5.80 12.41 -24.48
CA VAL A 59 6.08 13.79 -24.93
C VAL A 59 7.47 14.00 -25.53
N THR A 60 8.46 13.20 -25.15
CA THR A 60 9.78 13.22 -25.81
C THR A 60 9.72 12.88 -27.29
N ASP A 61 8.69 12.18 -27.75
CA ASP A 61 8.44 11.80 -29.15
C ASP A 61 7.37 12.66 -29.83
N LEU A 62 6.77 13.61 -29.09
CA LEU A 62 5.53 14.32 -29.44
C LEU A 62 5.80 15.74 -29.94
N GLY A 63 7.04 16.03 -30.33
CA GLY A 63 7.57 17.34 -30.72
C GLY A 63 6.82 18.08 -31.86
N ASP A 64 5.86 17.43 -32.52
CA ASP A 64 5.04 18.03 -33.58
C ASP A 64 3.53 18.10 -33.26
N GLU A 65 3.02 17.41 -32.23
CA GLU A 65 1.56 17.29 -32.00
C GLU A 65 1.02 18.08 -30.81
N LEU A 66 1.90 18.41 -29.86
CA LEU A 66 1.67 19.40 -28.82
C LEU A 66 2.79 20.43 -28.99
N GLU A 67 2.48 21.72 -29.14
CA GLU A 67 3.46 22.81 -29.16
C GLU A 67 4.11 23.00 -27.75
N ILE A 68 4.51 21.91 -27.11
CA ILE A 68 5.15 21.84 -25.79
C ILE A 68 6.64 21.60 -26.05
N THR A 69 7.27 22.47 -26.84
CA THR A 69 8.72 22.37 -27.14
C THR A 69 9.62 22.89 -26.03
N ASP A 70 9.07 23.59 -25.03
CA ASP A 70 9.83 24.29 -23.99
C ASP A 70 9.60 23.78 -22.54
N VAL A 71 8.97 22.62 -22.35
CA VAL A 71 8.80 22.06 -20.99
C VAL A 71 9.86 21.00 -20.72
N GLU A 72 10.85 21.34 -19.90
CA GLU A 72 11.83 20.39 -19.38
C GLU A 72 11.15 19.45 -18.36
N LEU A 73 10.76 18.26 -18.82
CA LEU A 73 10.16 17.23 -17.98
C LEU A 73 11.24 16.62 -17.06
N THR A 74 11.22 17.03 -15.80
CA THR A 74 12.19 16.59 -14.78
C THR A 74 11.87 15.21 -14.18
N GLY A 75 10.78 14.57 -14.63
CA GLY A 75 10.30 13.28 -14.14
C GLY A 75 9.82 12.34 -15.24
N ALA A 76 10.46 12.35 -16.42
CA ALA A 76 10.11 11.44 -17.50
C ALA A 76 10.07 9.96 -17.02
N GLY A 77 8.99 9.25 -17.38
CA GLY A 77 8.77 7.84 -17.00
C GLY A 77 8.14 7.63 -15.61
N LEU A 78 7.58 8.68 -15.00
CA LEU A 78 6.78 8.55 -13.78
C LEU A 78 5.40 7.94 -14.05
N ALA A 79 4.84 8.15 -15.24
CA ALA A 79 3.69 7.41 -15.73
C ALA A 79 4.17 6.06 -16.29
N GLY A 80 4.20 5.03 -15.44
CA GLY A 80 4.66 3.71 -15.85
C GLY A 80 3.72 3.02 -16.83
N GLU A 81 4.23 2.02 -17.54
CA GLU A 81 3.47 1.19 -18.50
C GLU A 81 2.19 0.61 -17.88
N GLU A 82 2.25 0.15 -16.62
CA GLU A 82 1.09 -0.39 -15.89
C GLU A 82 -0.06 0.63 -15.73
N ASP A 83 0.26 1.91 -15.59
CA ASP A 83 -0.71 2.99 -15.45
C ASP A 83 -1.29 3.38 -16.81
N LEU A 84 -0.44 3.46 -17.84
CA LEU A 84 -0.85 3.75 -19.21
C LEU A 84 -1.73 2.64 -19.78
N ASP A 85 -1.42 1.37 -19.51
CA ASP A 85 -2.25 0.22 -19.86
C ASP A 85 -3.63 0.28 -19.20
N ALA A 86 -3.68 0.72 -17.93
CA ALA A 86 -4.93 0.87 -17.21
C ALA A 86 -5.81 1.99 -17.77
N VAL A 87 -5.20 3.09 -18.21
CA VAL A 87 -5.88 4.15 -18.95
C VAL A 87 -6.38 3.62 -20.30
N ALA A 88 -5.52 2.94 -21.05
CA ALA A 88 -5.86 2.35 -22.35
C ALA A 88 -7.05 1.41 -22.24
N ALA A 89 -7.09 0.54 -21.22
CA ALA A 89 -8.18 -0.40 -20.99
C ALA A 89 -9.55 0.28 -20.77
N GLY A 90 -9.57 1.55 -20.36
CA GLY A 90 -10.77 2.36 -20.20
C GLY A 90 -11.23 3.10 -21.47
N LEU A 91 -10.42 3.15 -22.52
CA LEU A 91 -10.73 3.89 -23.75
C LEU A 91 -11.62 3.08 -24.70
N ALA A 92 -12.61 3.74 -25.28
CA ALA A 92 -13.39 3.20 -26.39
C ALA A 92 -12.59 3.28 -27.70
N PRO A 93 -12.86 2.42 -28.70
CA PRO A 93 -12.27 2.59 -30.04
C PRO A 93 -12.55 3.98 -30.60
N GLY A 94 -11.56 4.56 -31.29
CA GLY A 94 -11.62 5.90 -31.87
C GLY A 94 -11.46 7.06 -30.86
N THR A 95 -11.01 6.76 -29.62
CA THR A 95 -10.84 7.77 -28.56
C THR A 95 -9.39 7.89 -28.10
N SER A 96 -9.11 8.95 -27.35
CA SER A 96 -7.78 9.24 -26.79
C SER A 96 -7.86 9.69 -25.34
N ALA A 97 -6.74 9.64 -24.62
CA ALA A 97 -6.56 10.26 -23.32
C ALA A 97 -5.25 11.03 -23.23
N LEU A 98 -5.28 12.16 -22.52
CA LEU A 98 -4.11 12.88 -22.05
C LEU A 98 -3.81 12.45 -20.61
N VAL A 99 -2.60 11.95 -20.37
CA VAL A 99 -2.12 11.56 -19.04
C VAL A 99 -1.07 12.57 -18.58
N LEU A 100 -1.36 13.28 -17.50
CA LEU A 100 -0.52 14.33 -16.90
C LEU A 100 -0.03 13.87 -15.53
N VAL A 101 1.27 14.01 -15.27
CA VAL A 101 1.84 13.85 -13.93
C VAL A 101 2.25 15.23 -13.43
N LEU A 102 1.51 15.74 -12.44
CA LEU A 102 1.59 17.11 -11.97
C LEU A 102 2.15 17.14 -10.55
N GLU A 103 3.17 17.96 -10.33
CA GLU A 103 3.62 18.31 -9.00
C GLU A 103 2.91 19.57 -8.48
N HIS A 104 2.37 19.49 -7.26
CA HIS A 104 1.79 20.63 -6.57
C HIS A 104 2.87 21.51 -5.93
N THR A 105 3.49 22.41 -6.69
CA THR A 105 4.59 23.28 -6.25
C THR A 105 4.22 24.14 -5.04
N TRP A 106 2.98 24.61 -4.96
CA TRP A 106 2.47 25.37 -3.81
C TRP A 106 2.63 24.61 -2.49
N ALA A 107 2.53 23.28 -2.52
CA ALA A 107 2.55 22.44 -1.32
C ALA A 107 3.97 22.22 -0.78
N ARG A 108 5.03 22.42 -1.61
CA ARG A 108 6.43 22.25 -1.18
C ARG A 108 6.73 23.06 0.07
N GLY A 109 6.35 24.34 0.08
CA GLY A 109 6.60 25.25 1.20
C GLY A 109 5.86 24.83 2.47
N VAL A 110 4.59 24.43 2.34
CA VAL A 110 3.77 23.98 3.47
C VAL A 110 4.33 22.68 4.07
N ILE A 111 4.73 21.72 3.24
CA ILE A 111 5.29 20.45 3.70
C ILE A 111 6.67 20.64 4.32
N ALA A 112 7.52 21.47 3.72
CA ALA A 112 8.82 21.81 4.30
C ALA A 112 8.66 22.47 5.68
N ALA A 113 7.74 23.44 5.80
CA ALA A 113 7.44 24.08 7.08
C ALA A 113 6.84 23.11 8.10
N THR A 114 5.95 22.21 7.67
CA THR A 114 5.34 21.17 8.50
C THR A 114 6.41 20.22 9.04
N SER A 115 7.29 19.71 8.17
CA SER A 115 8.40 18.84 8.56
C SER A 115 9.40 19.54 9.48
N ALA A 116 9.69 20.82 9.27
CA ALA A 116 10.58 21.60 10.13
C ALA A 116 10.00 21.81 11.54
N ALA A 117 8.69 21.70 11.69
CA ALA A 117 7.97 21.79 12.95
C ALA A 117 7.67 20.40 13.57
N ASP A 118 8.31 19.33 13.08
CA ASP A 118 8.02 17.93 13.43
C ASP A 118 6.53 17.54 13.23
N GLY A 119 5.84 18.27 12.36
CA GLY A 119 4.47 17.98 11.96
C GLY A 119 4.40 16.83 10.96
N VAL A 120 3.29 16.11 10.97
CA VAL A 120 3.02 14.98 10.07
C VAL A 120 1.70 15.22 9.35
N VAL A 121 1.69 15.01 8.03
CA VAL A 121 0.46 15.04 7.23
C VAL A 121 -0.36 13.79 7.56
N LEU A 122 -1.55 13.98 8.12
CA LEU A 122 -2.43 12.87 8.51
C LEU A 122 -3.30 12.34 7.37
N LEU A 123 -3.71 13.21 6.45
CA LEU A 123 -4.59 12.88 5.32
C LEU A 123 -4.28 13.82 4.15
N SER A 124 -4.21 13.28 2.94
CA SER A 124 -4.12 14.02 1.69
C SER A 124 -4.93 13.29 0.63
N GLU A 125 -6.04 13.90 0.19
CA GLU A 125 -6.94 13.33 -0.79
C GLU A 125 -7.41 14.39 -1.77
N ARG A 126 -7.59 13.96 -3.02
CA ARG A 126 -8.22 14.79 -4.06
C ARG A 126 -9.73 14.59 -4.01
N ILE A 127 -10.45 15.67 -3.76
CA ILE A 127 -11.91 15.66 -3.76
C ILE A 127 -12.40 16.11 -5.15
N PRO A 128 -13.20 15.30 -5.87
CA PRO A 128 -13.71 15.67 -7.19
C PRO A 128 -14.49 16.99 -7.15
N ALA A 129 -14.31 17.84 -8.17
CA ALA A 129 -14.94 19.16 -8.23
C ALA A 129 -16.48 19.07 -8.22
N GLU A 130 -17.06 18.03 -8.81
CA GLU A 130 -18.50 17.75 -8.74
C GLU A 130 -19.00 17.65 -7.30
N VAL A 131 -18.30 16.89 -6.44
CA VAL A 131 -18.64 16.75 -5.02
C VAL A 131 -18.48 18.08 -4.29
N VAL A 132 -17.42 18.83 -4.59
CA VAL A 132 -17.20 20.16 -3.99
C VAL A 132 -18.34 21.10 -4.37
N ASN A 133 -18.72 21.13 -5.64
CA ASN A 133 -19.77 21.99 -6.17
C ASN A 133 -21.14 21.61 -5.58
N GLU A 134 -21.46 20.32 -5.53
CA GLU A 134 -22.69 19.83 -4.88
C GLU A 134 -22.78 20.28 -3.42
N VAL A 135 -21.70 20.14 -2.65
CA VAL A 135 -21.66 20.55 -1.25
C VAL A 135 -21.72 22.07 -1.10
N ALA A 136 -21.05 22.82 -1.99
CA ALA A 136 -21.11 24.28 -2.00
C ALA A 136 -22.54 24.77 -2.29
N ASP A 137 -23.22 24.18 -3.27
CA ASP A 137 -24.59 24.52 -3.63
C ASP A 137 -25.56 24.27 -2.46
N LEU A 138 -25.42 23.14 -1.76
CA LEU A 138 -26.22 22.84 -0.57
C LEU A 138 -25.99 23.88 0.54
N ALA A 139 -24.73 24.25 0.79
CA ALA A 139 -24.40 25.26 1.80
C ALA A 139 -24.98 26.65 1.46
N LEU A 140 -25.03 27.01 0.18
CA LEU A 140 -25.63 28.26 -0.28
C LEU A 140 -27.16 28.27 -0.13
N VAL A 141 -27.83 27.13 -0.35
CA VAL A 141 -29.28 26.98 -0.13
C VAL A 141 -29.63 27.13 1.35
N GLU A 142 -28.85 26.52 2.24
CA GLU A 142 -29.02 26.64 3.70
C GLU A 142 -28.78 28.06 4.20
N ASP A 143 -27.73 28.75 3.74
CA ASP A 143 -27.46 30.16 4.11
C ASP A 143 -28.58 31.10 3.63
N ARG A 144 -29.14 30.83 2.44
CA ARG A 144 -30.28 31.60 1.92
C ARG A 144 -31.56 31.36 2.71
N ALA A 145 -31.80 30.14 3.19
CA ALA A 145 -32.93 29.80 4.05
C ALA A 145 -32.78 30.37 5.48
N ALA A 146 -31.54 30.51 5.96
CA ALA A 146 -31.24 31.04 7.29
C ALA A 146 -31.25 32.58 7.38
N ARG A 147 -31.29 33.32 6.27
CA ARG A 147 -31.44 34.79 6.29
C ARG A 147 -32.87 35.18 6.70
N PRO A 148 -33.09 35.84 7.85
CA PRO A 148 -34.42 36.35 8.19
C PRO A 148 -34.83 37.44 7.20
N SER A 149 -36.10 37.38 6.75
CA SER A 149 -36.72 38.42 5.95
C SER A 149 -36.54 39.78 6.62
N ARG A 150 -35.83 40.72 6.00
CA ARG A 150 -35.69 42.09 6.50
C ARG A 150 -37.05 42.79 6.47
N ARG A 151 -37.82 42.69 7.56
CA ARG A 151 -38.85 43.69 7.87
C ARG A 151 -38.12 44.95 8.35
N PRO A 152 -38.53 46.16 7.93
CA PRO A 152 -37.94 47.38 8.46
C PRO A 152 -38.19 47.45 9.98
N PRO A 153 -37.23 47.92 10.78
CA PRO A 153 -37.35 47.86 12.24
C PRO A 153 -38.42 48.85 12.73
N PRO A 154 -39.30 48.46 13.66
CA PRO A 154 -40.00 49.44 14.49
C PRO A 154 -39.02 50.06 15.51
N HIS A 155 -39.32 51.30 15.90
CA HIS A 155 -38.52 52.20 16.74
C HIS A 155 -37.93 51.58 18.03
N PRO A 156 -36.82 52.13 18.57
CA PRO A 156 -36.10 51.51 19.68
C PRO A 156 -36.75 51.78 21.04
N THR A 157 -36.80 50.74 21.89
CA THR A 157 -36.86 50.87 23.35
C THR A 157 -35.57 50.26 23.95
N PRO A 158 -34.95 50.90 24.96
CA PRO A 158 -33.68 50.47 25.55
C PRO A 158 -33.83 49.24 26.48
N PRO A 159 -32.72 48.53 26.81
CA PRO A 159 -32.77 47.15 27.31
C PRO A 159 -32.78 47.07 28.85
N PRO A 160 -33.04 45.87 29.40
CA PRO A 160 -32.13 45.42 30.46
C PRO A 160 -31.67 43.95 30.38
N ASN A 161 -30.45 43.82 30.89
CA ASN A 161 -29.67 42.68 31.41
C ASN A 161 -29.15 41.55 30.50
N GLU A 162 -27.83 41.60 30.38
CA GLU A 162 -26.87 40.53 30.12
C GLU A 162 -27.10 39.35 31.07
N GLU A 163 -27.23 38.14 30.52
CA GLU A 163 -26.75 36.86 31.08
C GLU A 163 -27.36 35.70 30.27
N ASN A 164 -26.74 35.32 29.15
CA ASN A 164 -26.61 33.90 28.77
C ASN A 164 -25.61 33.73 27.61
N GLN A 165 -24.32 33.61 27.94
CA GLN A 165 -23.34 33.10 26.98
C GLN A 165 -23.55 31.59 26.81
N MET A 166 -24.35 31.23 25.82
CA MET A 166 -24.47 29.85 25.36
C MET A 166 -23.23 29.46 24.54
N PRO A 167 -22.62 28.28 24.76
CA PRO A 167 -21.51 27.83 23.94
C PRO A 167 -21.97 27.67 22.50
N ILE A 168 -21.19 28.20 21.55
CA ILE A 168 -21.42 28.05 20.10
C ILE A 168 -21.30 26.56 19.76
N ARG A 169 -22.42 25.84 19.83
CA ARG A 169 -22.55 24.50 19.24
C ARG A 169 -22.65 24.71 17.73
N ARG A 170 -21.57 24.45 17.01
CA ARG A 170 -21.57 24.40 15.53
C ARG A 170 -22.55 23.30 15.10
N PHE A 171 -23.77 23.68 14.73
CA PHE A 171 -24.67 22.75 14.05
C PHE A 171 -24.09 22.41 12.67
N GLY A 172 -24.16 21.11 12.35
CA GLY A 172 -23.41 20.44 11.28
C GLY A 172 -23.57 21.05 9.90
N ARG A 173 -22.46 21.53 9.35
CA ARG A 173 -22.27 21.60 7.90
C ARG A 173 -21.89 20.19 7.44
N PRO A 174 -22.46 19.65 6.35
CA PRO A 174 -21.99 18.39 5.78
C PRO A 174 -20.50 18.53 5.42
N GLY A 175 -19.65 17.73 6.05
CA GLY A 175 -18.23 17.72 5.71
C GLY A 175 -18.01 17.05 4.36
N LEU A 176 -17.09 17.58 3.54
CA LEU A 176 -16.72 17.01 2.23
C LEU A 176 -16.32 15.52 2.32
N ILE A 177 -15.76 15.12 3.46
CA ILE A 177 -15.35 13.72 3.75
C ILE A 177 -16.57 12.80 3.94
N GLY A 178 -17.70 13.33 4.42
CA GLY A 178 -18.91 12.54 4.69
C GLY A 178 -19.86 12.38 3.50
N THR A 179 -19.78 13.29 2.51
CA THR A 179 -20.68 13.31 1.34
C THR A 179 -20.18 12.45 0.19
N ALA A 180 -18.86 12.38 -0.05
CA ALA A 180 -18.27 11.51 -1.08
C ALA A 180 -18.58 10.01 -0.87
N ALA A 181 -18.83 9.57 0.37
CA ALA A 181 -19.17 8.19 0.70
C ALA A 181 -20.65 7.80 0.43
N ARG A 182 -21.54 8.74 0.05
CA ARG A 182 -22.99 8.48 -0.08
C ARG A 182 -23.59 8.68 -1.48
N THR A 183 -22.89 9.29 -2.43
CA THR A 183 -23.39 9.58 -3.79
C THR A 183 -22.74 8.69 -4.85
N ALA A 184 -22.99 7.38 -4.76
CA ALA A 184 -22.60 6.43 -5.80
C ALA A 184 -23.77 5.56 -6.26
N VAL A 185 -24.90 6.16 -6.66
CA VAL A 185 -26.00 5.46 -7.38
C VAL A 185 -26.75 6.43 -8.32
N ILE A 186 -26.68 6.15 -9.65
CA ILE A 186 -27.45 6.67 -10.84
C ILE A 186 -26.89 7.98 -11.47
N ALA A 187 -26.52 8.12 -12.76
CA ALA A 187 -26.69 7.31 -13.97
C ALA A 187 -25.54 7.52 -14.99
N GLY A 188 -25.11 6.43 -15.64
CA GLY A 188 -24.90 6.39 -17.09
C GLY A 188 -23.79 7.27 -17.70
N THR A 189 -22.52 6.98 -17.39
CA THR A 189 -21.31 6.97 -18.28
C THR A 189 -20.01 7.21 -17.50
N ALA A 190 -20.05 7.84 -16.33
CA ALA A 190 -18.87 8.00 -15.45
C ALA A 190 -18.51 6.73 -14.64
N SER A 191 -19.41 5.73 -14.58
CA SER A 191 -19.21 4.49 -13.81
C SER A 191 -18.19 3.52 -14.40
N ALA A 192 -17.64 3.79 -15.60
CA ALA A 192 -16.67 2.90 -16.24
C ALA A 192 -15.25 3.05 -15.67
N THR A 193 -14.84 4.26 -15.26
CA THR A 193 -13.45 4.56 -14.84
C THR A 193 -13.28 4.62 -13.32
N ALA A 194 -14.21 5.22 -12.57
CA ALA A 194 -14.20 5.17 -11.10
C ALA A 194 -14.38 3.72 -10.58
N GLY A 195 -15.21 2.93 -11.28
CA GLY A 195 -15.38 1.51 -10.99
C GLY A 195 -14.16 0.64 -11.32
N ALA A 196 -13.27 1.07 -12.21
CA ALA A 196 -12.06 0.33 -12.57
C ALA A 196 -10.98 0.48 -11.50
N VAL A 197 -10.74 1.71 -11.02
CA VAL A 197 -9.77 1.99 -9.94
C VAL A 197 -10.25 1.40 -8.61
N GLN A 198 -11.54 1.52 -8.29
CA GLN A 198 -12.11 0.92 -7.08
C GLN A 198 -12.12 -0.61 -7.13
N ARG A 199 -12.37 -1.22 -8.31
CA ARG A 199 -12.16 -2.68 -8.50
C ARG A 199 -10.70 -3.07 -8.38
N ARG A 200 -9.75 -2.26 -8.85
CA ARG A 200 -8.31 -2.53 -8.73
C ARG A 200 -7.83 -2.47 -7.27
N GLN A 201 -8.28 -1.49 -6.50
CA GLN A 201 -8.02 -1.41 -5.06
C GLN A 201 -8.66 -2.58 -4.29
N ALA A 202 -9.91 -2.94 -4.61
CA ALA A 202 -10.58 -4.10 -4.01
C ALA A 202 -9.89 -5.42 -4.37
N SER A 203 -9.47 -5.62 -5.62
CA SER A 203 -8.73 -6.80 -6.06
C SER A 203 -7.35 -6.92 -5.39
N ARG A 204 -6.61 -5.80 -5.25
CA ARG A 204 -5.32 -5.81 -4.52
C ARG A 204 -5.50 -6.13 -3.03
N ALA A 205 -6.54 -5.59 -2.39
CA ALA A 205 -6.89 -5.92 -1.01
C ALA A 205 -7.33 -7.37 -0.83
N GLN A 206 -8.02 -7.94 -1.82
CA GLN A 206 -8.46 -9.33 -1.80
C GLN A 206 -7.29 -10.29 -2.03
N GLN A 207 -6.39 -9.99 -2.98
CA GLN A 207 -5.16 -10.75 -3.23
C GLN A 207 -4.22 -10.76 -2.01
N SER A 208 -4.08 -9.64 -1.30
CA SER A 208 -3.24 -9.59 -0.09
C SER A 208 -3.84 -10.37 1.08
N TRP A 209 -5.17 -10.41 1.20
CA TRP A 209 -5.88 -11.24 2.17
C TRP A 209 -5.76 -12.75 1.87
N GLU A 210 -5.86 -13.13 0.59
CA GLU A 210 -5.68 -14.52 0.15
C GLU A 210 -4.23 -14.98 0.35
N ALA A 211 -3.25 -14.14 0.02
CA ALA A 211 -1.84 -14.43 0.24
C ALA A 211 -1.52 -14.65 1.73
N GLN A 212 -2.01 -13.78 2.62
CA GLN A 212 -1.84 -13.93 4.07
C GLN A 212 -2.50 -15.21 4.61
N GLN A 213 -3.68 -15.58 4.11
CA GLN A 213 -4.33 -16.83 4.51
C GLN A 213 -3.58 -18.06 3.99
N ALA A 214 -3.05 -18.02 2.77
CA ALA A 214 -2.25 -19.11 2.22
C ALA A 214 -0.95 -19.30 3.01
N GLU A 215 -0.29 -18.20 3.41
CA GLU A 215 0.93 -18.24 4.21
C GLU A 215 0.66 -18.77 5.63
N ALA A 216 -0.43 -18.33 6.27
CA ALA A 216 -0.87 -18.87 7.56
C ALA A 216 -1.20 -20.38 7.47
N ALA A 217 -1.89 -20.82 6.41
CA ALA A 217 -2.19 -22.24 6.20
C ALA A 217 -0.91 -23.07 5.98
N GLN A 218 0.08 -22.54 5.26
CA GLN A 218 1.38 -23.20 5.08
C GLN A 218 2.15 -23.28 6.40
N GLU A 219 2.13 -22.23 7.22
CA GLU A 219 2.79 -22.22 8.52
C GLU A 219 2.16 -23.26 9.46
N GLN A 220 0.84 -23.36 9.47
CA GLN A 220 0.11 -24.34 10.27
C GLN A 220 0.41 -25.79 9.83
N ALA A 221 0.49 -26.04 8.52
CA ALA A 221 0.91 -27.33 7.98
C ALA A 221 2.37 -27.68 8.34
N ARG A 222 3.28 -26.69 8.37
CA ARG A 222 4.67 -26.90 8.82
C ARG A 222 4.75 -27.27 10.29
N ILE A 223 3.95 -26.62 11.14
CA ILE A 223 3.90 -26.92 12.58
C ILE A 223 3.36 -28.35 12.80
N GLU A 224 2.29 -28.76 12.11
CA GLU A 224 1.76 -30.13 12.21
C GLU A 224 2.76 -31.18 11.69
N ALA A 225 3.43 -30.91 10.57
CA ALA A 225 4.47 -31.81 10.05
C ALA A 225 5.65 -31.94 11.03
N ALA A 226 6.08 -30.83 11.64
CA ALA A 226 7.12 -30.84 12.67
C ALA A 226 6.66 -31.61 13.92
N ALA A 227 5.40 -31.46 14.34
CA ALA A 227 4.84 -32.19 15.47
C ALA A 227 4.76 -33.70 15.20
N GLN A 228 4.39 -34.12 13.98
CA GLN A 228 4.38 -35.53 13.58
C GLN A 228 5.80 -36.11 13.52
N GLN A 229 6.78 -35.36 13.03
CA GLN A 229 8.19 -35.77 13.04
C GLN A 229 8.71 -35.93 14.47
N ALA A 230 8.39 -34.99 15.38
CA ALA A 230 8.73 -35.10 16.78
C ALA A 230 8.07 -36.34 17.42
N ALA A 231 6.78 -36.59 17.16
CA ALA A 231 6.08 -37.77 17.64
C ALA A 231 6.70 -39.07 17.11
N ALA A 232 7.10 -39.12 15.83
CA ALA A 232 7.80 -40.27 15.24
C ALA A 232 9.19 -40.50 15.87
N GLN A 233 9.88 -39.42 16.27
CA GLN A 233 11.16 -39.51 16.97
C GLN A 233 11.00 -40.12 18.38
N TYR A 234 9.89 -39.86 19.08
CA TYR A 234 9.57 -40.49 20.37
C TYR A 234 8.95 -41.89 20.24
N ALA A 235 8.38 -42.22 19.08
CA ALA A 235 7.87 -43.56 18.78
C ALA A 235 8.94 -44.51 18.21
N GLN A 236 10.19 -44.05 18.03
CA GLN A 236 11.31 -44.93 17.84
C GLN A 236 11.34 -45.92 19.00
N PRO A 237 11.29 -47.24 18.75
CA PRO A 237 11.52 -48.24 19.80
C PRO A 237 12.81 -47.86 20.49
N ALA A 238 12.78 -47.67 21.81
CA ALA A 238 13.98 -47.43 22.59
C ALA A 238 15.05 -48.41 22.09
N PRO A 239 16.26 -47.96 21.73
CA PRO A 239 17.32 -48.86 21.32
C PRO A 239 17.39 -49.93 22.40
N ALA A 240 17.14 -51.19 21.99
CA ALA A 240 17.27 -52.32 22.90
C ALA A 240 18.61 -52.13 23.60
N ALA A 241 18.55 -52.01 24.93
CA ALA A 241 19.74 -51.87 25.75
C ALA A 241 20.77 -52.89 25.22
N PRO A 242 22.02 -52.48 24.95
CA PRO A 242 23.03 -53.42 24.50
C PRO A 242 22.97 -54.60 25.45
N ALA A 243 22.66 -55.78 24.89
CA ALA A 243 22.60 -57.00 25.65
C ALA A 243 23.87 -57.05 26.51
N ALA A 244 23.69 -57.15 27.82
CA ALA A 244 24.81 -57.28 28.74
C ALA A 244 25.76 -58.33 28.16
N ALA A 245 27.03 -57.96 28.03
CA ALA A 245 28.06 -58.90 27.59
C ALA A 245 27.89 -60.19 28.41
N PRO A 246 27.94 -61.37 27.78
CA PRO A 246 27.65 -62.61 28.47
C PRO A 246 28.57 -62.71 29.69
N GLN A 247 27.97 -62.84 30.89
CA GLN A 247 28.72 -62.96 32.14
C GLN A 247 29.72 -64.13 32.12
N ASP A 248 29.50 -65.11 31.23
CA ASP A 248 30.40 -66.21 30.92
C ASP A 248 31.77 -65.76 30.39
N ASP A 249 31.84 -64.63 29.66
CA ASP A 249 33.12 -64.14 29.11
C ASP A 249 33.98 -63.50 30.22
N LEU A 250 33.35 -62.88 31.22
CA LEU A 250 34.05 -62.33 32.38
C LEU A 250 34.64 -63.44 33.25
N LEU A 251 33.87 -64.50 33.52
CA LEU A 251 34.35 -65.65 34.29
C LEU A 251 35.49 -66.37 33.55
N GLY A 252 35.35 -66.56 32.23
CA GLY A 252 36.39 -67.15 31.39
C GLY A 252 37.67 -66.29 31.26
N GLN A 253 37.57 -64.97 31.45
CA GLN A 253 38.74 -64.08 31.52
C GLN A 253 39.43 -64.13 32.88
N LEU A 254 38.68 -64.25 33.98
CA LEU A 254 39.23 -64.43 35.33
C LEU A 254 39.94 -65.78 35.50
N GLU A 255 39.42 -66.85 34.90
CA GLU A 255 40.01 -68.19 34.95
C GLU A 255 41.35 -68.25 34.21
N ARG A 256 41.45 -67.61 33.04
CA ARG A 256 42.70 -67.49 32.28
C ARG A 256 43.76 -66.66 33.01
N LEU A 257 43.38 -65.57 33.67
CA LEU A 257 44.30 -64.81 34.51
C LEU A 257 44.82 -65.64 35.68
N GLY A 258 43.97 -66.46 36.32
CA GLY A 258 44.37 -67.37 37.39
C GLY A 258 45.35 -68.44 36.92
N GLN A 259 45.16 -69.00 35.72
CA GLN A 259 46.12 -69.94 35.12
C GLN A 259 47.47 -69.29 34.80
N LEU A 260 47.47 -68.06 34.25
CA LEU A 260 48.71 -67.34 33.95
C LEU A 260 49.49 -66.99 35.24
N HIS A 261 48.79 -66.62 36.31
CA HIS A 261 49.36 -66.41 37.64
C HIS A 261 49.94 -67.70 38.25
N ALA A 262 49.18 -68.81 38.21
CA ALA A 262 49.64 -70.11 38.70
C ALA A 262 50.85 -70.67 37.93
N SER A 263 50.97 -70.32 36.64
CA SER A 263 52.14 -70.66 35.82
C SER A 263 53.37 -69.78 36.07
N GLY A 264 53.25 -68.77 36.94
CA GLY A 264 54.34 -67.84 37.30
C GLY A 264 54.65 -66.79 36.23
N VAL A 265 53.81 -66.68 35.19
CA VAL A 265 53.98 -65.72 34.09
C VAL A 265 53.54 -64.31 34.50
N LEU A 266 52.58 -64.21 35.41
CA LEU A 266 52.15 -62.95 36.03
C LEU A 266 52.56 -62.91 37.49
N SER A 267 53.07 -61.76 37.93
CA SER A 267 53.33 -61.52 39.35
C SER A 267 52.02 -61.27 40.13
N ASP A 268 52.06 -61.46 41.46
CA ASP A 268 50.91 -61.22 42.35
C ASP A 268 50.32 -59.81 42.19
N ALA A 269 51.19 -58.80 42.02
CA ALA A 269 50.79 -57.41 41.86
C ALA A 269 50.09 -57.13 40.53
N GLU A 270 50.56 -57.73 39.44
CA GLU A 270 49.96 -57.60 38.10
C GLU A 270 48.62 -58.33 38.01
N PHE A 271 48.52 -59.51 38.65
CA PHE A 271 47.28 -60.26 38.74
C PHE A 271 46.20 -59.46 39.50
N ALA A 272 46.55 -58.85 40.63
CA ALA A 272 45.62 -58.02 41.41
C ALA A 272 45.11 -56.80 40.62
N ALA A 273 46.00 -56.11 39.90
CA ALA A 273 45.63 -54.96 39.08
C ALA A 273 44.73 -55.33 37.90
N ALA A 274 45.01 -56.45 37.22
CA ALA A 274 44.21 -56.94 36.10
C ALA A 274 42.81 -57.41 36.55
N LYS A 275 42.72 -58.09 37.70
CA LYS A 275 41.44 -58.51 38.29
C LYS A 275 40.56 -57.32 38.68
N ALA A 276 41.15 -56.30 39.31
CA ALA A 276 40.42 -55.07 39.66
C ALA A 276 39.87 -54.36 38.42
N LYS A 277 40.67 -54.28 37.35
CA LYS A 277 40.25 -53.66 36.08
C LYS A 277 39.11 -54.39 35.38
N LEU A 278 39.01 -55.72 35.54
CA LEU A 278 37.93 -56.52 34.95
C LEU A 278 36.64 -56.47 35.77
N LEU A 279 36.74 -56.34 37.10
CA LEU A 279 35.56 -56.37 37.99
C LEU A 279 34.95 -54.98 38.26
N GLY A 280 35.67 -53.89 37.93
CA GLY A 280 35.23 -52.51 38.11
C GLY A 280 35.73 -51.90 39.40
#